data_AF-A0A847WPG4-F1
#
_entry.id   AF-A0A847WPG4-F1
#
_cell.length_a   1.000
_cell.length_b   1.000
_cell.length_c   1.000
_cell.angle_alpha   90.00
_cell.angle_beta   90.00
_cell.angle_gamma   90.00
#
_symmetry.space_group_name_H-M   'P 1'
#
loop_
_entity.id
_entity.type
_entity.pdbx_description
1 polymer ?
#
loop_
_entity_poly.entity_id
_entity_poly.type
_entity_poly.pdbx_seq_one_letter_code
_entity_poly.pdbx_strand_id
1 'polypeptide(L)'
;MKPHFRLLLIICILILSGCWDKKELNELAVATGVAIDKAEDGYRVSVQTVNSSEVTSQLGTSGVIPVNVRSEFGVTMYDATRKLSLTNSKRPYGSHLQALIISQEVAKEGIAAVIDYFSRDNDFRSDFLIILTRDTEAKDILKMQTVTEKIPMKAILSMLEISADITGSTHIMDMRDFLNIIALPGRSPIIPVIDVVGDLEVGPTKANTESTEPPATYIYNGAGILQEDKLIGYIDSDVIKSVNYLTDNITHTIENYTCSDSGKISLEILQSKTKRKAKLNEEGKPFIDVNIRSIANIGESNCSLDLLDPNSINELEKNFAEQLKTDLQTSIKMIQSEYQLDIFGFGEDIYRYHPKVWAELKDDWQEHFANLEVNIDVGVNITQLGSTKNSIQQYIQE
;
A
#
# COMPACT_ATOMS: atom_id res chain seq x y z
N MET A 1 54.68 25.38 29.89
CA MET A 1 54.22 24.30 28.98
C MET A 1 55.28 24.03 27.93
N LYS A 2 55.76 22.78 27.82
CA LYS A 2 56.76 22.37 26.81
C LYS A 2 56.22 22.66 25.39
N PRO A 3 57.07 23.00 24.40
CA PRO A 3 56.63 23.33 23.04
C PRO A 3 55.81 22.21 22.39
N HIS A 4 56.13 20.95 22.68
CA HIS A 4 55.37 19.78 22.22
C HIS A 4 53.93 19.71 22.78
N PHE A 5 53.71 20.20 24.01
CA PHE A 5 52.36 20.25 24.60
C PHE A 5 51.50 21.34 23.95
N ARG A 6 52.11 22.47 23.55
CA ARG A 6 51.43 23.53 22.79
C ARG A 6 51.05 23.03 21.39
N LEU A 7 51.94 22.29 20.72
CA LEU A 7 51.67 21.72 19.40
C LEU A 7 50.54 20.67 19.45
N LEU A 8 50.54 19.79 20.46
CA LEU A 8 49.48 18.80 20.68
C LEU A 8 48.11 19.47 20.93
N LEU A 9 48.09 20.54 21.74
CA LEU A 9 46.87 21.29 22.04
C LEU A 9 46.30 21.98 20.79
N ILE A 10 47.17 22.55 19.93
CA ILE A 10 46.79 23.17 18.66
C ILE A 10 46.25 22.11 17.68
N ILE A 11 46.87 20.94 17.63
CA ILE A 11 46.39 19.81 16.82
C ILE A 11 45.01 19.36 17.30
N CYS A 12 44.77 19.21 18.61
CA CYS A 12 43.45 18.88 19.16
C CYS A 12 42.39 19.91 18.75
N ILE A 13 42.67 21.21 18.82
CA ILE A 13 41.71 22.26 18.44
C ILE A 13 41.32 22.17 16.96
N LEU A 14 42.23 21.74 16.08
CA LEU A 14 41.94 21.53 14.66
C LEU A 14 41.04 20.30 14.39
N ILE A 15 41.01 19.31 15.29
CA ILE A 15 40.14 18.13 15.19
C ILE A 15 38.78 18.34 15.88
N LEU A 16 38.61 19.45 16.62
CA LEU A 16 37.38 19.83 17.31
C LEU A 16 36.43 20.70 16.46
N SER A 17 36.70 20.93 15.18
CA SER A 17 35.77 21.59 14.25
C SER A 17 34.63 20.66 13.78
N GLY A 18 34.11 19.84 14.68
CA GLY A 18 33.00 18.93 14.44
C GLY A 18 31.68 19.57 14.82
N CYS A 19 31.10 20.36 13.91
CA CYS A 19 29.66 20.70 13.86
C CYS A 19 29.34 21.57 12.61
N TRP A 20 29.92 21.27 11.44
CA TRP A 20 29.62 22.03 10.22
C TRP A 20 28.23 21.69 9.65
N ASP A 21 27.68 20.51 9.95
CA ASP A 21 26.45 19.99 9.33
C ASP A 21 25.22 20.03 10.26
N LYS A 22 25.17 20.98 11.20
CA LYS A 22 24.02 21.13 12.10
C LYS A 22 22.89 21.84 11.37
N LYS A 23 21.81 21.11 11.07
CA LYS A 23 20.52 21.71 10.65
C LYS A 23 19.71 22.03 11.91
N GLU A 24 19.37 23.30 12.14
CA GLU A 24 18.57 23.66 13.31
C GLU A 24 17.08 23.40 13.07
N LEU A 25 16.39 22.80 14.05
CA LEU A 25 14.97 22.42 13.93
C LEU A 25 14.06 23.61 13.56
N ASN A 26 14.42 24.82 14.00
CA ASN A 26 13.67 26.04 13.72
C ASN A 26 13.78 26.50 12.26
N GLU A 27 14.79 26.05 11.51
CA GLU A 27 15.05 26.39 10.10
C GLU A 27 14.46 25.37 9.12
N LEU A 28 13.95 24.24 9.63
CA LEU A 28 13.39 23.16 8.83
C LEU A 28 11.87 23.23 8.79
N ALA A 29 11.31 22.94 7.61
CA ALA A 29 9.89 22.67 7.44
C ALA A 29 9.72 21.15 7.26
N VAL A 30 9.13 20.49 8.26
CA VAL A 30 8.95 19.03 8.23
C VAL A 30 7.99 18.66 7.10
N ALA A 31 8.48 17.95 6.09
CA ALA A 31 7.69 17.48 4.97
C ALA A 31 7.04 16.13 5.30
N THR A 32 5.72 16.04 5.14
CA THR A 32 4.93 14.83 5.40
C THR A 32 4.41 14.17 4.12
N GLY A 33 4.28 14.93 3.03
CA GLY A 33 3.84 14.41 1.74
C GLY A 33 4.53 15.11 0.59
N VAL A 34 4.81 14.36 -0.47
CA VAL A 34 5.31 14.89 -1.73
C VAL A 34 4.43 14.36 -2.87
N ALA A 35 4.06 15.22 -3.81
CA ALA A 35 3.22 14.87 -4.94
C ALA A 35 3.90 15.26 -6.26
N ILE A 36 3.88 14.34 -7.21
CA ILE A 36 4.53 14.46 -8.52
C ILE A 36 3.45 14.47 -9.58
N ASP A 37 3.32 15.62 -10.23
CA ASP A 37 2.46 15.81 -11.38
C ASP A 37 3.30 16.03 -12.64
N LYS A 38 2.76 15.62 -13.78
CA LYS A 38 3.38 15.90 -15.08
C LYS A 38 3.28 17.39 -15.39
N ALA A 39 4.36 17.97 -15.92
CA ALA A 39 4.38 19.32 -16.46
C ALA A 39 4.63 19.32 -17.97
N GLU A 40 4.53 20.48 -18.61
CA GLU A 40 4.86 20.64 -20.04
C GLU A 40 6.32 20.27 -20.33
N ASP A 41 7.24 20.67 -19.44
CA ASP A 41 8.66 20.32 -19.48
C ASP A 41 9.10 19.83 -18.08
N GLY A 42 9.22 18.49 -17.94
CA GLY A 42 9.58 17.83 -16.69
C GLY A 42 8.41 17.63 -15.73
N TYR A 43 8.60 18.04 -14.47
CA TYR A 43 7.72 17.72 -13.36
C TYR A 43 7.25 18.97 -12.61
N ARG A 44 6.04 18.87 -12.07
CA ARG A 44 5.58 19.73 -10.97
C ARG A 44 5.74 18.95 -9.67
N VAL A 45 6.56 19.48 -8.77
CA VAL A 45 6.80 18.87 -7.46
C VAL A 45 6.08 19.69 -6.41
N SER A 46 5.17 19.04 -5.69
CA SER A 46 4.41 19.65 -4.61
C SER A 46 4.80 19.04 -3.27
N VAL A 47 5.05 19.86 -2.25
CA VAL A 47 5.49 19.40 -0.92
C VAL A 47 4.52 19.92 0.14
N GLN A 48 3.96 18.99 0.92
CA GLN A 48 3.18 19.27 2.12
C GLN A 48 4.13 19.37 3.31
N THR A 49 4.10 20.52 3.99
CA THR A 49 4.87 20.77 5.21
C THR A 49 3.97 21.05 6.39
N VAL A 50 4.36 20.58 7.57
CA VAL A 50 3.57 20.74 8.79
C VAL A 50 3.82 22.09 9.44
N ASN A 51 2.74 22.75 9.87
CA ASN A 51 2.83 23.89 10.77
C ASN A 51 2.81 23.41 12.22
N SER A 52 4.00 23.27 12.82
CA SER A 52 4.20 22.63 14.13
C SER A 52 3.43 23.29 15.28
N SER A 53 3.16 24.60 15.23
CA SER A 53 2.40 25.28 16.29
C SER A 53 0.95 24.80 16.41
N GLU A 54 0.36 24.35 15.30
CA GLU A 54 -1.06 24.01 15.22
C GLU A 54 -1.34 22.50 15.36
N VAL A 55 -0.34 21.67 15.11
CA VAL A 55 -0.49 20.23 15.31
C VAL A 55 -0.50 19.88 16.81
N THR A 56 0.24 20.62 17.63
CA THR A 56 0.28 20.44 19.10
C THR A 56 -0.84 21.14 19.87
N SER A 57 -1.58 22.06 19.27
CA SER A 57 -2.69 22.73 19.95
C SER A 57 -3.90 21.78 20.08
N GLN A 58 -4.20 21.35 21.31
CA GLN A 58 -5.40 20.55 21.64
C GLN A 58 -6.70 21.35 21.51
N LEU A 59 -6.62 22.67 21.34
CA LEU A 59 -7.75 23.58 21.15
C LEU A 59 -7.69 24.11 19.73
N GLY A 60 -8.64 23.71 18.88
CA GLY A 60 -8.81 24.18 17.50
C GLY A 60 -9.28 25.64 17.39
N THR A 61 -8.63 26.56 18.11
CA THR A 61 -9.08 27.95 18.26
C THR A 61 -8.39 28.95 17.35
N SER A 62 -7.40 28.54 16.57
CA SER A 62 -6.79 29.42 15.57
C SER A 62 -7.27 28.95 14.21
N GLY A 63 -7.89 29.83 13.41
CA GLY A 63 -8.36 29.50 12.08
C GLY A 63 -7.24 29.21 11.07
N VAL A 64 -6.11 28.66 11.51
CA VAL A 64 -4.85 28.47 10.79
C VAL A 64 -4.79 27.03 10.25
N ILE A 65 -4.38 26.89 9.00
CA ILE A 65 -4.31 25.61 8.31
C ILE A 65 -3.11 24.81 8.88
N PRO A 66 -3.30 23.54 9.29
CA PRO A 66 -2.27 22.74 9.96
C PRO A 66 -1.11 22.33 9.05
N VAL A 67 -1.30 22.40 7.73
CA VAL A 67 -0.32 22.07 6.72
C VAL A 67 -0.23 23.17 5.66
N ASN A 68 0.91 23.28 5.00
CA ASN A 68 1.11 24.14 3.85
C ASN A 68 1.61 23.32 2.67
N VAL A 69 0.94 23.44 1.52
CA VAL A 69 1.36 22.80 0.27
C VAL A 69 1.94 23.85 -0.65
N ARG A 70 3.16 23.62 -1.15
CA ARG A 70 3.82 24.46 -2.15
C ARG A 70 4.20 23.62 -3.35
N SER A 71 4.13 24.21 -4.53
CA SER A 71 4.50 23.55 -5.78
C SER A 71 5.51 24.40 -6.54
N GLU A 72 6.45 23.75 -7.22
CA GLU A 72 7.33 24.39 -8.20
C GLU A 72 7.50 23.49 -9.42
N PHE A 73 7.81 24.10 -10.55
CA PHE A 73 8.06 23.41 -11.82
C PHE A 73 9.56 23.29 -12.08
N GLY A 74 9.99 22.16 -12.62
CA GLY A 74 11.37 21.97 -13.03
C GLY A 74 11.55 20.84 -14.02
N VAL A 75 12.58 20.96 -14.84
CA VAL A 75 12.96 19.95 -15.84
C VAL A 75 13.38 18.62 -15.19
N THR A 76 13.77 18.67 -13.92
CA THR A 76 14.04 17.49 -13.07
C THR A 76 13.44 17.69 -11.68
N MET A 77 13.22 16.59 -10.98
CA MET A 77 12.80 16.57 -9.57
C MET A 77 13.71 17.41 -8.66
N TYR A 78 15.02 17.34 -8.90
CA TYR A 78 16.01 18.09 -8.14
C TYR A 78 15.94 19.61 -8.42
N ASP A 79 15.75 20.02 -9.68
CA ASP A 79 15.55 21.43 -10.05
C ASP A 79 14.28 22.01 -9.40
N ALA A 80 13.14 21.32 -9.56
CA ALA A 80 11.87 21.73 -8.96
C ALA A 80 11.97 21.85 -7.44
N THR A 81 12.59 20.86 -6.78
CA THR A 81 12.77 20.88 -5.32
C THR A 81 13.69 22.01 -4.86
N ARG A 82 14.73 22.37 -5.63
CA ARG A 82 15.60 23.52 -5.32
C ARG A 82 14.85 24.84 -5.45
N LYS A 83 14.00 24.99 -6.47
CA LYS A 83 13.16 26.17 -6.68
C LYS A 83 12.16 26.41 -5.55
N LEU A 84 11.74 25.38 -4.80
CA LEU A 84 10.90 25.57 -3.59
C LEU A 84 11.56 26.48 -2.55
N SER A 85 12.89 26.60 -2.55
CA SER A 85 13.62 27.51 -1.66
C SER A 85 13.45 28.99 -2.04
N LEU A 86 13.00 29.30 -3.26
CA LEU A 86 12.73 30.67 -3.71
C LEU A 86 11.44 31.23 -3.10
N THR A 87 10.50 30.34 -2.78
CA THR A 87 9.15 30.71 -2.30
C THR A 87 8.91 30.32 -0.84
N ASN A 88 9.92 29.77 -0.16
CA ASN A 88 9.85 29.30 1.22
C ASN A 88 10.97 29.86 2.10
N SER A 89 10.63 30.28 3.31
CA SER A 89 11.60 30.79 4.30
C SER A 89 12.35 29.67 5.02
N LYS A 90 11.93 28.41 4.85
CA LYS A 90 12.52 27.21 5.45
C LYS A 90 12.76 26.14 4.40
N ARG A 91 13.84 25.38 4.56
CA ARG A 91 14.12 24.22 3.71
C ARG A 91 13.16 23.07 4.06
N PRO A 92 12.45 22.46 3.09
CA PRO A 92 11.72 21.23 3.33
C PRO A 92 12.66 20.11 3.79
N TYR A 93 12.28 19.38 4.82
CA TYR A 93 13.06 18.30 5.41
C TYR A 93 12.24 17.00 5.39
N GLY A 94 12.74 16.02 4.63
CA GLY A 94 12.02 14.80 4.26
C GLY A 94 12.14 13.62 5.21
N SER A 95 12.79 13.76 6.37
CA SER A 95 13.05 12.61 7.26
C SER A 95 11.80 12.02 7.91
N HIS A 96 10.66 12.70 7.76
CA HIS A 96 9.34 12.28 8.24
C HIS A 96 8.32 12.21 7.11
N LEU A 97 8.79 12.03 5.87
CA LEU A 97 7.93 11.80 4.74
C LEU A 97 7.06 10.58 5.01
N GLN A 98 5.74 10.72 4.85
CA GLN A 98 4.79 9.63 5.08
C GLN A 98 4.32 9.03 3.75
N ALA A 99 4.16 9.87 2.72
CA ALA A 99 3.71 9.40 1.40
C ALA A 99 4.33 10.21 0.24
N LEU A 100 4.59 9.49 -0.85
CA LEU A 100 4.89 9.98 -2.18
C LEU A 100 3.70 9.68 -3.09
N ILE A 101 3.04 10.70 -3.60
CA ILE A 101 1.88 10.59 -4.48
C ILE A 101 2.33 10.87 -5.92
N ILE A 102 1.99 9.99 -6.85
CA ILE A 102 2.40 10.10 -8.25
C ILE A 102 1.14 10.13 -9.11
N SER A 103 1.04 11.12 -9.99
CA SER A 103 -0.09 11.21 -10.92
C SER A 103 -0.05 10.08 -11.95
N GLN A 104 -1.22 9.67 -12.44
CA GLN A 104 -1.36 8.66 -13.48
C GLN A 104 -0.48 8.97 -14.72
N GLU A 105 -0.37 10.23 -15.12
CA GLU A 105 0.37 10.67 -16.30
C GLU A 105 1.87 10.41 -16.12
N VAL A 106 2.41 10.71 -14.94
CA VAL A 106 3.81 10.42 -14.60
C VAL A 106 4.03 8.90 -14.56
N ALA A 107 3.11 8.18 -13.92
CA ALA A 107 3.22 6.73 -13.79
C ALA A 107 3.17 5.99 -15.15
N LYS A 108 2.39 6.49 -16.12
CA LYS A 108 2.33 5.95 -17.49
C LYS A 108 3.63 6.18 -18.28
N GLU A 109 4.35 7.27 -18.02
CA GLU A 109 5.64 7.55 -18.67
C GLU A 109 6.79 6.75 -18.06
N GLY A 110 6.70 6.45 -16.77
CA GLY A 110 7.69 5.68 -16.01
C GLY A 110 8.10 6.41 -14.74
N ILE A 111 8.14 5.69 -13.62
CA ILE A 111 8.49 6.26 -12.32
C ILE A 111 9.96 6.12 -11.96
N ALA A 112 10.79 5.48 -12.78
CA ALA A 112 12.20 5.23 -12.44
C ALA A 112 12.97 6.50 -12.08
N ALA A 113 12.76 7.60 -12.81
CA ALA A 113 13.42 8.88 -12.52
C ALA A 113 12.96 9.49 -11.19
N VAL A 114 11.69 9.29 -10.82
CA VAL A 114 11.15 9.72 -9.52
C VAL A 114 11.79 8.89 -8.40
N ILE A 115 11.82 7.57 -8.56
CA ILE A 115 12.39 6.63 -7.58
C ILE A 115 13.91 6.85 -7.40
N ASP A 116 14.66 7.09 -8.48
CA ASP A 116 16.09 7.40 -8.42
C ASP A 116 16.37 8.67 -7.60
N TYR A 117 15.54 9.71 -7.75
CA TYR A 117 15.66 10.92 -6.95
C TYR A 117 15.49 10.66 -5.44
N PHE A 118 14.41 9.96 -5.04
CA PHE A 118 14.14 9.70 -3.62
C PHE A 118 15.08 8.66 -2.99
N SER A 119 15.67 7.76 -3.79
CA SER A 119 16.63 6.77 -3.29
C SER A 119 18.05 7.34 -3.08
N ARG A 120 18.41 8.42 -3.77
CA ARG A 120 19.75 9.06 -3.67
C ARG A 120 19.88 10.07 -2.53
N ASP A 121 18.79 10.73 -2.16
CA ASP A 121 18.84 11.81 -1.18
C ASP A 121 18.78 11.25 0.26
N ASN A 122 19.86 11.47 1.01
CA ASN A 122 20.00 11.02 2.40
C ASN A 122 19.02 11.68 3.37
N ASP A 123 18.28 12.71 2.94
CA ASP A 123 17.26 13.35 3.78
C ASP A 123 15.96 12.52 3.89
N PHE A 124 15.76 11.47 3.07
CA PHE A 124 14.57 10.62 3.13
C PHE A 124 14.85 9.26 3.81
N ARG A 125 13.91 8.83 4.65
CA ARG A 125 13.85 7.43 5.09
C ARG A 125 13.04 6.64 4.06
N SER A 126 13.44 5.42 3.73
CA SER A 126 12.74 4.60 2.72
C SER A 126 11.45 3.92 3.22
N ASP A 127 10.85 4.38 4.31
CA ASP A 127 9.62 3.82 4.91
C ASP A 127 8.35 4.64 4.57
N PHE A 128 8.44 5.60 3.66
CA PHE A 128 7.25 6.31 3.15
C PHE A 128 6.48 5.46 2.13
N LEU A 129 5.16 5.62 2.12
CA LEU A 129 4.28 4.96 1.16
C LEU A 129 4.44 5.55 -0.24
N ILE A 130 4.33 4.71 -1.27
CA ILE A 130 4.15 5.15 -2.66
C ILE A 130 2.67 4.96 -3.00
N ILE A 131 2.07 5.99 -3.56
CA ILE A 131 0.64 6.05 -3.87
C ILE A 131 0.46 6.61 -5.28
N LEU A 132 -0.44 6.02 -6.05
CA LEU A 132 -0.92 6.58 -7.31
C LEU A 132 -2.22 7.35 -7.09
N THR A 133 -2.49 8.32 -7.95
CA THR A 133 -3.84 8.90 -8.09
C THR A 133 -4.28 8.83 -9.53
N ARG A 134 -5.58 8.67 -9.72
CA ARG A 134 -6.26 8.54 -11.01
C ARG A 134 -7.18 9.73 -11.22
N ASP A 135 -7.12 10.29 -12.42
CA ASP A 135 -8.01 11.37 -12.88
C ASP A 135 -8.02 12.65 -12.00
N THR A 136 -7.08 12.78 -11.05
CA THR A 136 -6.86 13.93 -10.17
C THR A 136 -5.38 14.28 -10.15
N GLU A 137 -5.03 15.56 -10.06
CA GLU A 137 -3.64 15.97 -9.85
C GLU A 137 -3.17 15.52 -8.45
N ALA A 138 -2.00 14.90 -8.36
CA ALA A 138 -1.39 14.41 -7.13
C ALA A 138 -1.27 15.52 -6.06
N LYS A 139 -1.01 16.77 -6.50
CA LYS A 139 -0.96 17.92 -5.59
C LYS A 139 -2.26 18.15 -4.82
N ASP A 140 -3.41 17.78 -5.36
CA ASP A 140 -4.72 18.09 -4.76
C ASP A 140 -5.05 17.07 -3.68
N ILE A 141 -4.55 15.85 -3.80
CA ILE A 141 -4.50 14.87 -2.71
C ILE A 141 -3.74 15.44 -1.51
N LEU A 142 -2.67 16.23 -1.69
CA LEU A 142 -1.96 16.84 -0.56
C LEU A 142 -2.74 17.96 0.15
N LYS A 143 -3.77 18.54 -0.46
CA LYS A 143 -4.40 19.78 0.04
C LYS A 143 -5.67 19.55 0.85
N MET A 144 -6.29 18.38 0.71
CA MET A 144 -7.56 18.05 1.36
C MET A 144 -7.53 18.29 2.86
N GLN A 145 -8.57 18.93 3.40
CA GLN A 145 -8.79 18.98 4.84
C GLN A 145 -9.63 17.78 5.27
N THR A 146 -9.18 17.08 6.30
CA THR A 146 -9.84 15.89 6.83
C THR A 146 -10.40 16.14 8.23
N VAL A 147 -11.54 15.50 8.55
CA VAL A 147 -12.24 15.69 9.83
C VAL A 147 -11.51 15.01 10.99
N THR A 148 -11.01 13.79 10.77
CA THR A 148 -10.45 12.93 11.83
C THR A 148 -8.97 13.20 12.12
N GLU A 149 -8.21 13.55 11.08
CA GLU A 149 -6.78 13.79 11.15
C GLU A 149 -6.45 15.21 10.68
N LYS A 150 -5.56 15.92 11.39
CA LYS A 150 -5.14 17.27 10.98
C LYS A 150 -4.17 17.27 9.80
N ILE A 151 -3.42 16.18 9.63
CA ILE A 151 -2.41 16.03 8.57
C ILE A 151 -2.98 15.07 7.52
N PRO A 152 -3.18 15.51 6.26
CA PRO A 152 -3.85 14.69 5.26
C PRO A 152 -3.12 13.39 4.95
N MET A 153 -1.78 13.38 4.96
CA MET A 153 -1.00 12.16 4.73
C MET A 153 -1.14 11.14 5.85
N LYS A 154 -1.36 11.59 7.09
CA LYS A 154 -1.68 10.71 8.21
C LYS A 154 -3.07 10.10 8.06
N ALA A 155 -4.04 10.87 7.54
CA ALA A 155 -5.37 10.35 7.24
C ALA A 155 -5.32 9.20 6.21
N ILE A 156 -4.57 9.39 5.12
CA ILE A 156 -4.40 8.37 4.08
C ILE A 156 -3.70 7.13 4.64
N LEU A 157 -2.59 7.32 5.38
CA LEU A 157 -1.86 6.22 6.00
C LEU A 157 -2.78 5.39 6.91
N SER A 158 -3.48 6.04 7.84
CA SER A 158 -4.41 5.34 8.73
C SER A 158 -5.56 4.67 7.99
N MET A 159 -6.09 5.29 6.93
CA MET A 159 -7.11 4.68 6.09
C MET A 159 -6.61 3.40 5.42
N LEU A 160 -5.41 3.43 4.82
CA LEU A 160 -4.81 2.27 4.16
C LEU A 160 -4.48 1.15 5.16
N GLU A 161 -3.90 1.48 6.32
CA GLU A 161 -3.57 0.51 7.37
C GLU A 161 -4.83 -0.18 7.92
N ILE A 162 -5.86 0.60 8.26
CA ILE A 162 -7.13 0.06 8.77
C ILE A 162 -7.83 -0.77 7.69
N SER A 163 -7.86 -0.30 6.45
CA SER A 163 -8.50 -1.02 5.35
C SER A 163 -7.78 -2.32 5.04
N ALA A 164 -6.44 -2.34 5.05
CA ALA A 164 -5.64 -3.55 4.89
C ALA A 164 -5.91 -4.57 6.00
N ASP A 165 -5.99 -4.12 7.26
CA ASP A 165 -6.22 -5.00 8.39
C ASP A 165 -7.67 -5.53 8.45
N ILE A 166 -8.68 -4.70 8.19
CA ILE A 166 -10.09 -5.11 8.34
C ILE A 166 -10.62 -5.84 7.11
N THR A 167 -10.26 -5.39 5.90
CA THR A 167 -10.84 -5.92 4.66
C THR A 167 -9.92 -6.92 3.98
N GLY A 168 -8.61 -6.85 4.21
CA GLY A 168 -7.62 -7.62 3.45
C GLY A 168 -7.53 -7.24 1.96
N SER A 169 -8.32 -6.28 1.49
CA SER A 169 -8.44 -5.87 0.08
C SER A 169 -7.61 -4.64 -0.27
N THR A 170 -6.69 -4.24 0.61
CA THR A 170 -5.81 -3.09 0.41
C THR A 170 -4.37 -3.53 0.34
N HIS A 171 -3.65 -3.07 -0.68
CA HIS A 171 -2.21 -3.28 -0.78
C HIS A 171 -1.48 -2.06 -0.24
N ILE A 172 -0.47 -2.27 0.59
CA ILE A 172 0.41 -1.21 1.08
C ILE A 172 1.75 -1.39 0.39
N MET A 173 2.25 -0.31 -0.22
CA MET A 173 3.55 -0.29 -0.88
C MET A 173 4.37 0.86 -0.29
N ASP A 174 5.49 0.52 0.35
CA ASP A 174 6.48 1.51 0.75
C ASP A 174 7.67 1.53 -0.21
N MET A 175 8.52 2.56 -0.10
CA MET A 175 9.70 2.71 -0.96
C MET A 175 10.67 1.54 -0.84
N ARG A 176 10.84 0.95 0.35
CA ARG A 176 11.74 -0.18 0.56
C ARG A 176 11.22 -1.43 -0.14
N ASP A 177 9.95 -1.73 0.01
CA ASP A 177 9.30 -2.89 -0.62
C ASP A 177 9.28 -2.74 -2.13
N PHE A 178 9.01 -1.53 -2.63
CA PHE A 178 9.10 -1.24 -4.06
C PHE A 178 10.51 -1.50 -4.60
N LEU A 179 11.55 -0.96 -3.92
CA LEU A 179 12.95 -1.18 -4.29
C LEU A 179 13.34 -2.67 -4.24
N ASN A 180 12.82 -3.43 -3.27
CA ASN A 180 13.07 -4.87 -3.17
C ASN A 180 12.44 -5.64 -4.34
N ILE A 181 11.19 -5.30 -4.72
CA ILE A 181 10.48 -5.94 -5.82
C ILE A 181 11.20 -5.68 -7.15
N ILE A 182 11.56 -4.43 -7.45
CA ILE A 182 12.24 -4.12 -8.72
C ILE A 182 13.68 -4.68 -8.78
N ALA A 183 14.31 -4.93 -7.62
CA ALA A 183 15.64 -5.51 -7.55
C ALA A 183 15.64 -7.04 -7.72
N LEU A 184 14.50 -7.70 -7.45
CA LEU A 184 14.35 -9.13 -7.61
C LEU A 184 13.69 -9.47 -8.95
N PRO A 185 14.20 -10.48 -9.67
CA PRO A 185 13.60 -10.85 -10.94
C PRO A 185 12.32 -11.66 -10.72
N GLY A 186 11.36 -11.52 -11.63
CA GLY A 186 10.17 -12.38 -11.66
C GLY A 186 8.97 -11.89 -10.85
N ARG A 187 8.95 -10.62 -10.42
CA ARG A 187 7.77 -9.99 -9.82
C ARG A 187 7.56 -8.58 -10.36
N SER A 188 6.31 -8.22 -10.57
CA SER A 188 5.87 -6.89 -10.98
C SER A 188 5.21 -6.16 -9.78
N PRO A 189 5.55 -4.88 -9.53
CA PRO A 189 4.97 -4.14 -8.42
C PRO A 189 3.53 -3.70 -8.71
N ILE A 190 2.73 -3.63 -7.65
CA ILE A 190 1.42 -2.97 -7.65
C ILE A 190 1.45 -1.83 -6.63
N ILE A 191 0.85 -0.68 -6.96
CA ILE A 191 0.89 0.51 -6.10
C ILE A 191 -0.55 0.93 -5.76
N PRO A 192 -0.90 1.16 -4.48
CA PRO A 192 -2.26 1.58 -4.12
C PRO A 192 -2.66 2.88 -4.81
N VAL A 193 -3.94 2.96 -5.20
CA VAL A 193 -4.54 4.14 -5.81
C VAL A 193 -5.43 4.84 -4.79
N ILE A 194 -5.16 6.12 -4.56
CA ILE A 194 -6.02 7.00 -3.77
C ILE A 194 -6.56 8.11 -4.65
N ASP A 195 -7.88 8.25 -4.62
CA ASP A 195 -8.60 9.31 -5.31
C ASP A 195 -9.46 10.12 -4.32
N VAL A 196 -10.08 11.18 -4.82
CA VAL A 196 -11.04 11.98 -4.07
C VAL A 196 -12.39 11.90 -4.76
N VAL A 197 -13.44 11.59 -4.00
CA VAL A 197 -14.83 11.69 -4.46
C VAL A 197 -15.42 12.98 -3.89
N GLY A 198 -16.11 13.74 -4.74
CA GLY A 198 -16.81 14.95 -4.34
C GLY A 198 -16.21 16.24 -4.91
N ASP A 199 -16.33 17.35 -4.18
CA ASP A 199 -15.93 18.68 -4.64
C ASP A 199 -14.47 19.01 -4.28
N LEU A 200 -13.58 18.90 -5.27
CA LEU A 200 -12.15 19.20 -5.15
C LEU A 200 -11.83 20.67 -4.87
N GLU A 201 -12.74 21.61 -5.14
CA GLU A 201 -12.55 23.02 -4.81
C GLU A 201 -12.85 23.27 -3.32
N VAL A 202 -13.84 22.54 -2.77
CA VAL A 202 -14.20 22.63 -1.35
C VAL A 202 -13.25 21.83 -0.46
N GLY A 203 -12.78 20.67 -0.93
CA GLY A 203 -11.93 19.75 -0.18
C GLY A 203 -10.75 20.41 0.57
N PRO A 204 -9.98 21.32 -0.06
CA PRO A 204 -8.88 22.06 0.58
C PRO A 204 -9.28 23.10 1.63
N THR A 205 -10.57 23.41 1.78
CA THR A 205 -11.09 24.49 2.63
C THR A 205 -11.67 23.97 3.94
N LYS A 206 -11.87 24.87 4.91
CA LYS A 206 -12.51 24.53 6.20
C LYS A 206 -13.92 23.99 6.04
N ALA A 207 -14.63 24.41 4.99
CA ALA A 207 -15.98 23.93 4.72
C ALA A 207 -16.02 22.41 4.55
N ASN A 208 -14.92 21.76 4.15
CA ASN A 208 -14.86 20.30 4.09
C ASN A 208 -14.93 19.62 5.47
N THR A 209 -14.58 20.35 6.53
CA THR A 209 -14.56 19.83 7.92
C THR A 209 -15.71 20.35 8.79
N GLU A 210 -16.53 21.26 8.28
CA GLU A 210 -17.68 21.86 8.99
C GLU A 210 -19.00 21.12 8.70
N SER A 211 -18.96 20.05 7.89
CA SER A 211 -20.10 19.19 7.57
C SER A 211 -19.96 17.82 8.24
N THR A 212 -21.09 17.23 8.65
CA THR A 212 -21.14 15.82 9.10
C THR A 212 -20.92 14.83 7.96
N GLU A 213 -21.19 15.27 6.73
CA GLU A 213 -20.89 14.55 5.49
C GLU A 213 -19.97 15.46 4.65
N PRO A 214 -18.65 15.24 4.69
CA PRO A 214 -17.69 16.09 3.98
C PRO A 214 -17.99 16.11 2.47
N PRO A 215 -18.08 17.31 1.84
CA PRO A 215 -18.26 17.46 0.40
C PRO A 215 -17.20 16.76 -0.46
N ALA A 216 -16.00 16.50 0.08
CA ALA A 216 -14.97 15.73 -0.58
C ALA A 216 -14.23 14.81 0.40
N THR A 217 -14.05 13.55 0.01
CA THR A 217 -13.44 12.50 0.85
C THR A 217 -12.50 11.63 0.02
N TYR A 218 -11.42 11.16 0.64
CA TYR A 218 -10.53 10.18 0.02
C TYR A 218 -11.21 8.83 -0.15
N ILE A 219 -10.90 8.16 -1.24
CA ILE A 219 -11.26 6.76 -1.45
C ILE A 219 -10.02 5.96 -1.84
N TYR A 220 -9.95 4.72 -1.36
CA TYR A 220 -9.06 3.73 -1.91
C TYR A 220 -9.71 3.12 -3.14
N ASN A 221 -9.02 3.17 -4.29
CA ASN A 221 -9.56 2.78 -5.58
C ASN A 221 -8.72 1.67 -6.24
N GLY A 222 -8.39 0.65 -5.46
CA GLY A 222 -7.60 -0.49 -5.92
C GLY A 222 -6.11 -0.16 -6.05
N ALA A 223 -5.43 -0.82 -7.00
CA ALA A 223 -3.99 -0.64 -7.22
C ALA A 223 -3.66 -0.57 -8.71
N GLY A 224 -2.62 0.20 -9.06
CA GLY A 224 -2.05 0.22 -10.41
C GLY A 224 -1.01 -0.89 -10.57
N ILE A 225 -1.07 -1.62 -11.69
CA ILE A 225 -0.05 -2.61 -12.07
C ILE A 225 1.04 -1.95 -12.90
N LEU A 226 2.29 -2.18 -12.50
CA LEU A 226 3.45 -1.68 -13.23
C LEU A 226 4.15 -2.79 -14.00
N GLN A 227 4.41 -2.55 -15.28
CA GLN A 227 5.41 -3.28 -16.04
C GLN A 227 6.73 -2.54 -15.92
N GLU A 228 7.71 -3.16 -15.26
CA GLU A 228 8.96 -2.50 -14.86
C GLU A 228 8.65 -1.24 -14.02
N ASP A 229 8.80 -0.05 -14.59
CA ASP A 229 8.53 1.23 -13.94
C ASP A 229 7.28 1.96 -14.47
N LYS A 230 6.53 1.36 -15.40
CA LYS A 230 5.41 2.01 -16.09
C LYS A 230 4.07 1.41 -15.70
N LEU A 231 3.12 2.27 -15.38
CA LEU A 231 1.72 1.90 -15.15
C LEU A 231 1.07 1.41 -16.45
N ILE A 232 0.57 0.18 -16.46
CA ILE A 232 -0.10 -0.42 -17.62
C ILE A 232 -1.61 -0.64 -17.42
N GLY A 233 -2.08 -0.68 -16.17
CA GLY A 233 -3.48 -0.94 -15.86
C GLY A 233 -3.77 -0.90 -14.36
N TYR A 234 -4.98 -1.30 -14.00
CA TYR A 234 -5.49 -1.23 -12.63
C TYR A 234 -6.18 -2.53 -12.25
N ILE A 235 -6.10 -2.87 -10.97
CA ILE A 235 -6.79 -4.01 -10.35
C ILE A 235 -7.68 -3.53 -9.22
N ASP A 236 -8.80 -4.23 -9.05
CA ASP A 236 -9.77 -3.95 -8.01
C ASP A 236 -9.42 -4.65 -6.68
N SER A 237 -10.27 -4.39 -5.69
CA SER A 237 -10.17 -4.90 -4.33
C SER A 237 -10.20 -6.43 -4.23
N ASP A 238 -10.85 -7.15 -5.15
CA ASP A 238 -10.99 -8.62 -5.08
C ASP A 238 -9.69 -9.30 -5.54
N VAL A 239 -9.10 -8.79 -6.61
CA VAL A 239 -7.79 -9.23 -7.09
C VAL A 239 -6.71 -8.91 -6.06
N ILE A 240 -6.76 -7.73 -5.44
CA ILE A 240 -5.82 -7.32 -4.40
C ILE A 240 -5.93 -8.22 -3.16
N LYS A 241 -7.15 -8.58 -2.77
CA LYS A 241 -7.37 -9.55 -1.69
C LYS A 241 -6.72 -10.89 -2.00
N SER A 242 -6.84 -11.35 -3.25
CA SER A 242 -6.18 -12.57 -3.72
C SER A 242 -4.65 -12.46 -3.68
N VAL A 243 -4.08 -11.31 -4.08
CA VAL A 243 -2.64 -11.04 -3.92
C VAL A 243 -2.25 -11.17 -2.45
N ASN A 244 -2.98 -10.52 -1.54
CA ASN A 244 -2.67 -10.52 -0.12
C ASN A 244 -2.79 -11.92 0.52
N TYR A 245 -3.76 -12.75 0.12
CA TYR A 245 -3.79 -14.17 0.53
C TYR A 245 -2.56 -14.91 0.03
N LEU A 246 -2.23 -14.77 -1.25
CA LEU A 246 -1.14 -15.50 -1.87
C LEU A 246 0.23 -15.08 -1.30
N THR A 247 0.40 -13.82 -0.89
CA THR A 247 1.65 -13.29 -0.31
C THR A 247 1.72 -13.34 1.22
N ASP A 248 0.78 -14.03 1.89
CA ASP A 248 0.72 -14.16 3.36
C ASP A 248 0.52 -12.82 4.12
N ASN A 249 -0.19 -11.87 3.50
CA ASN A 249 -0.46 -10.54 4.07
C ASN A 249 -1.85 -10.40 4.71
N ILE A 250 -2.67 -11.45 4.73
CA ILE A 250 -3.97 -11.43 5.40
C ILE A 250 -3.80 -11.65 6.91
N THR A 251 -4.07 -10.62 7.70
CA THR A 251 -4.18 -10.68 9.16
C THR A 251 -5.62 -10.95 9.57
N HIS A 252 -6.52 -10.03 9.22
CA HIS A 252 -7.96 -10.17 9.38
C HIS A 252 -8.66 -9.84 8.06
N THR A 253 -9.85 -10.41 7.85
CA THR A 253 -10.72 -10.04 6.73
C THR A 253 -12.14 -10.57 6.96
N ILE A 254 -13.08 -10.09 6.16
CA ILE A 254 -14.45 -10.61 6.10
C ILE A 254 -14.65 -11.31 4.77
N GLU A 255 -15.31 -12.45 4.82
CA GLU A 255 -15.62 -13.25 3.65
C GLU A 255 -17.08 -13.67 3.69
N ASN A 256 -17.78 -13.50 2.57
CA ASN A 256 -19.21 -13.79 2.49
C ASN A 256 -19.44 -15.05 1.67
N TYR A 257 -20.32 -15.91 2.18
CA TYR A 257 -20.74 -17.14 1.53
C TYR A 257 -22.27 -17.13 1.35
N THR A 258 -22.73 -17.62 0.20
CA THR A 258 -24.17 -17.79 -0.06
C THR A 258 -24.54 -19.26 0.08
N CYS A 259 -25.43 -19.55 1.03
CA CYS A 259 -25.93 -20.88 1.33
C CYS A 259 -26.86 -21.42 0.23
N SER A 260 -27.10 -22.74 0.24
CA SER A 260 -27.96 -23.41 -0.74
C SER A 260 -29.41 -22.92 -0.75
N ASP A 261 -29.88 -22.37 0.38
CA ASP A 261 -31.21 -21.78 0.56
C ASP A 261 -31.25 -20.27 0.22
N SER A 262 -30.19 -19.74 -0.41
CA SER A 262 -29.98 -18.31 -0.70
C SER A 262 -29.77 -17.43 0.54
N GLY A 263 -29.68 -18.01 1.74
CA GLY A 263 -29.20 -17.31 2.92
C GLY A 263 -27.74 -16.88 2.75
N LYS A 264 -27.32 -15.88 3.52
CA LYS A 264 -25.94 -15.40 3.54
C LYS A 264 -25.31 -15.63 4.90
N ILE A 265 -24.04 -15.98 4.90
CA ILE A 265 -23.23 -16.11 6.10
C ILE A 265 -21.93 -15.32 5.89
N SER A 266 -21.55 -14.52 6.88
CA SER A 266 -20.31 -13.74 6.87
C SER A 266 -19.35 -14.36 7.86
N LEU A 267 -18.16 -14.72 7.38
CA LEU A 267 -17.06 -15.20 8.19
C LEU A 267 -16.05 -14.08 8.43
N GLU A 268 -15.64 -13.94 9.67
CA GLU A 268 -14.49 -13.12 10.07
C GLU A 268 -13.26 -14.02 10.12
N ILE A 269 -12.29 -13.80 9.24
CA ILE A 269 -10.99 -14.46 9.29
C ILE A 269 -10.17 -13.78 10.39
N LEU A 270 -9.78 -14.54 11.41
CA LEU A 270 -8.96 -14.08 12.53
C LEU A 270 -7.46 -14.20 12.27
N GLN A 271 -7.11 -15.14 11.41
CA GLN A 271 -5.74 -15.43 11.04
C GLN A 271 -5.74 -16.22 9.73
N SER A 272 -4.84 -15.86 8.81
CA SER A 272 -4.50 -16.71 7.67
C SER A 272 -2.99 -16.91 7.56
N LYS A 273 -2.59 -18.10 7.13
CA LYS A 273 -1.20 -18.45 6.89
C LYS A 273 -1.06 -19.13 5.54
N THR A 274 -0.25 -18.54 4.67
CA THR A 274 0.05 -19.06 3.33
C THR A 274 1.47 -19.57 3.25
N LYS A 275 1.65 -20.78 2.70
CA LYS A 275 2.95 -21.36 2.36
C LYS A 275 2.99 -21.67 0.87
N ARG A 276 3.98 -21.12 0.18
CA ARG A 276 4.22 -21.38 -1.24
C ARG A 276 5.50 -22.17 -1.46
N LYS A 277 5.50 -23.05 -2.46
CA LYS A 277 6.68 -23.78 -2.93
C LYS A 277 6.64 -23.91 -4.45
N ALA A 278 7.74 -23.59 -5.11
CA ALA A 278 7.94 -23.96 -6.50
C ALA A 278 8.44 -25.40 -6.60
N LYS A 279 7.82 -26.21 -7.46
CA LYS A 279 8.16 -27.61 -7.73
C LYS A 279 8.32 -27.81 -9.23
N LEU A 280 8.91 -28.93 -9.63
CA LEU A 280 9.04 -29.35 -11.04
C LEU A 280 8.16 -30.57 -11.27
N ASN A 281 7.47 -30.63 -12.40
CA ASN A 281 6.74 -31.82 -12.84
C ASN A 281 7.69 -32.85 -13.47
N GLU A 282 7.16 -33.98 -13.95
CA GLU A 282 7.96 -35.06 -14.57
C GLU A 282 8.70 -34.61 -15.84
N GLU A 283 8.21 -33.57 -16.53
CA GLU A 283 8.84 -32.95 -17.70
C GLU A 283 9.88 -31.88 -17.35
N GLY A 284 10.08 -31.59 -16.06
CA GLY A 284 10.99 -30.55 -15.59
C GLY A 284 10.43 -29.12 -15.64
N LYS A 285 9.13 -28.94 -15.96
CA LYS A 285 8.48 -27.62 -15.97
C LYS A 285 8.08 -27.21 -14.55
N PRO A 286 8.26 -25.94 -14.16
CA PRO A 286 7.88 -25.49 -12.84
C PRO A 286 6.36 -25.29 -12.68
N PHE A 287 5.88 -25.52 -11.46
CA PHE A 287 4.55 -25.17 -11.00
C PHE A 287 4.61 -24.69 -9.54
N ILE A 288 3.58 -23.99 -9.09
CA ILE A 288 3.50 -23.45 -7.73
C ILE A 288 2.47 -24.23 -6.91
N ASP A 289 2.91 -24.76 -5.77
CA ASP A 289 2.02 -25.26 -4.74
C ASP A 289 1.78 -24.18 -3.69
N VAL A 290 0.51 -23.87 -3.45
CA VAL A 290 0.04 -22.92 -2.44
C VAL A 290 -0.79 -23.67 -1.41
N ASN A 291 -0.40 -23.56 -0.14
CA ASN A 291 -1.17 -24.08 0.99
C ASN A 291 -1.61 -22.93 1.89
N ILE A 292 -2.93 -22.75 2.02
CA ILE A 292 -3.55 -21.69 2.84
C ILE A 292 -4.30 -22.34 3.98
N ARG A 293 -4.03 -21.89 5.21
CA ARG A 293 -4.77 -22.30 6.40
C ARG A 293 -5.31 -21.07 7.11
N SER A 294 -6.62 -21.01 7.26
CA SER A 294 -7.32 -19.88 7.88
C SER A 294 -8.10 -20.33 9.11
N ILE A 295 -8.12 -19.47 10.12
CA ILE A 295 -8.97 -19.58 11.31
C ILE A 295 -10.05 -18.52 11.18
N ALA A 296 -11.31 -18.92 11.37
CA ALA A 296 -12.45 -18.07 11.17
C ALA A 296 -13.44 -18.12 12.34
N ASN A 297 -14.27 -17.08 12.41
CA ASN A 297 -15.46 -16.98 13.24
C ASN A 297 -16.67 -16.69 12.35
N ILE A 298 -17.87 -17.04 12.83
CA ILE A 298 -19.13 -16.61 12.20
C ILE A 298 -19.50 -15.23 12.76
N GLY A 299 -19.54 -14.22 11.88
CA GLY A 299 -19.94 -12.86 12.23
C GLY A 299 -21.43 -12.61 12.04
N GLU A 300 -22.02 -13.18 10.97
CA GLU A 300 -23.45 -13.09 10.67
C GLU A 300 -23.92 -14.40 10.02
N SER A 301 -25.12 -14.88 10.34
CA SER A 301 -25.75 -16.00 9.64
C SER A 301 -27.25 -15.78 9.43
N ASN A 302 -27.66 -15.80 8.17
CA ASN A 302 -29.04 -15.81 7.72
C ASN A 302 -29.38 -17.13 6.98
N CYS A 303 -28.60 -18.18 7.20
CA CYS A 303 -28.83 -19.48 6.59
C CYS A 303 -29.69 -20.37 7.50
N SER A 304 -30.47 -21.26 6.89
CA SER A 304 -31.26 -22.30 7.57
C SER A 304 -30.38 -23.49 8.01
N LEU A 305 -29.17 -23.18 8.50
CA LEU A 305 -28.17 -24.16 8.94
C LEU A 305 -28.19 -24.24 10.47
N ASP A 306 -28.13 -25.45 11.02
CA ASP A 306 -27.91 -25.63 12.46
C ASP A 306 -26.41 -25.51 12.75
N LEU A 307 -25.99 -24.38 13.32
CA LEU A 307 -24.59 -24.09 13.62
C LEU A 307 -24.08 -24.89 14.83
N LEU A 308 -24.98 -25.56 15.56
CA LEU A 308 -24.62 -26.44 16.67
C LEU A 308 -24.29 -27.87 16.23
N ASP A 309 -24.64 -28.26 15.01
CA ASP A 309 -24.24 -29.56 14.45
C ASP A 309 -22.80 -29.47 13.89
N PRO A 310 -21.84 -30.26 14.43
CA PRO A 310 -20.50 -30.32 13.88
C PRO A 310 -20.44 -30.69 12.39
N ASN A 311 -21.40 -31.44 11.86
CA ASN A 311 -21.42 -31.77 10.43
C ASN A 311 -21.72 -30.53 9.57
N SER A 312 -22.66 -29.69 9.99
CA SER A 312 -22.97 -28.41 9.36
C SER A 312 -21.75 -27.50 9.31
N ILE A 313 -20.98 -27.41 10.40
CA ILE A 313 -19.75 -26.61 10.45
C ILE A 313 -18.68 -27.17 9.52
N ASN A 314 -18.46 -28.49 9.52
CA ASN A 314 -17.50 -29.12 8.62
C ASN A 314 -17.87 -28.93 7.13
N GLU A 315 -19.17 -28.91 6.81
CA GLU A 315 -19.64 -28.63 5.46
C GLU A 315 -19.41 -27.17 5.08
N LEU A 316 -19.72 -26.24 5.98
CA LEU A 316 -19.46 -24.81 5.80
C LEU A 316 -17.97 -24.51 5.58
N GLU A 317 -17.08 -25.10 6.38
CA GLU A 317 -15.63 -25.00 6.23
C GLU A 317 -15.16 -25.46 4.85
N LYS A 318 -15.66 -26.60 4.37
CA LYS A 318 -15.32 -27.14 3.03
C LYS A 318 -15.83 -26.25 1.91
N ASN A 319 -17.08 -25.81 1.99
CA ASN A 319 -17.69 -24.97 0.96
C ASN A 319 -16.96 -23.64 0.87
N PHE A 320 -16.61 -23.06 2.01
CA PHE A 320 -15.85 -21.84 2.08
C PHE A 320 -14.41 -22.00 1.54
N ALA A 321 -13.74 -23.11 1.90
CA ALA A 321 -12.42 -23.40 1.38
C ALA A 321 -12.42 -23.54 -0.15
N GLU A 322 -13.45 -24.18 -0.73
CA GLU A 322 -13.59 -24.31 -2.18
C GLU A 322 -13.96 -22.99 -2.86
N GLN A 323 -14.79 -22.14 -2.24
CA GLN A 323 -15.06 -20.80 -2.74
C GLN A 323 -13.78 -19.96 -2.77
N LEU A 324 -13.06 -19.86 -1.65
CA LEU A 324 -11.81 -19.09 -1.59
C LEU A 324 -10.78 -19.60 -2.61
N LYS A 325 -10.65 -20.93 -2.75
CA LYS A 325 -9.80 -21.54 -3.77
C LYS A 325 -10.20 -21.09 -5.18
N THR A 326 -11.50 -21.07 -5.48
CA THR A 326 -12.04 -20.65 -6.78
C THR A 326 -11.77 -19.16 -7.03
N ASP A 327 -11.96 -18.30 -6.03
CA ASP A 327 -11.73 -16.86 -6.12
C ASP A 327 -10.25 -16.55 -6.42
N LEU A 328 -9.33 -17.25 -5.72
CA LEU A 328 -7.89 -17.14 -5.96
C LEU A 328 -7.50 -17.63 -7.36
N GLN A 329 -8.05 -18.77 -7.80
CA GLN A 329 -7.80 -19.30 -9.15
C GLN A 329 -8.30 -18.37 -10.24
N THR A 330 -9.47 -17.76 -10.03
CA THR A 330 -10.08 -16.79 -10.95
C THR A 330 -9.20 -15.55 -11.08
N SER A 331 -8.74 -15.00 -9.95
CA SER A 331 -7.85 -13.83 -9.93
C SER A 331 -6.51 -14.12 -10.60
N ILE A 332 -5.90 -15.28 -10.33
CA ILE A 332 -4.67 -15.69 -11.02
C ILE A 332 -4.90 -15.80 -12.53
N LYS A 333 -5.99 -16.44 -12.95
CA LYS A 333 -6.29 -16.64 -14.37
C LYS A 333 -6.52 -15.31 -15.09
N MET A 334 -7.25 -14.38 -14.47
CA MET A 334 -7.45 -13.05 -15.02
C MET A 334 -6.11 -12.34 -15.24
N ILE A 335 -5.24 -12.31 -14.23
CA ILE A 335 -3.91 -11.67 -14.34
C ILE A 335 -3.05 -12.35 -15.40
N GLN A 336 -3.06 -13.69 -15.46
CA GLN A 336 -2.36 -14.46 -16.49
C GLN A 336 -2.86 -14.12 -17.91
N SER A 337 -4.16 -13.93 -18.12
CA SER A 337 -4.72 -13.68 -19.44
C SER A 337 -4.66 -12.22 -19.89
N GLU A 338 -4.93 -11.28 -18.98
CA GLU A 338 -5.10 -9.86 -19.31
C GLU A 338 -3.78 -9.09 -19.26
N TYR A 339 -2.92 -9.40 -18.30
CA TYR A 339 -1.70 -8.62 -18.03
C TYR A 339 -0.41 -9.38 -18.30
N GLN A 340 -0.41 -10.71 -18.11
CA GLN A 340 0.80 -11.56 -18.23
C GLN A 340 1.95 -11.09 -17.32
N LEU A 341 1.63 -10.40 -16.22
CA LEU A 341 2.58 -9.91 -15.23
C LEU A 341 2.41 -10.64 -13.91
N ASP A 342 3.52 -11.11 -13.37
CA ASP A 342 3.54 -11.79 -12.08
C ASP A 342 3.50 -10.79 -10.92
N ILE A 343 2.30 -10.44 -10.47
CA ILE A 343 2.09 -9.61 -9.27
C ILE A 343 2.11 -10.41 -7.96
N PHE A 344 2.14 -11.74 -8.04
CA PHE A 344 2.04 -12.66 -6.90
C PHE A 344 3.41 -13.08 -6.35
N GLY A 345 4.46 -12.95 -7.15
CA GLY A 345 5.84 -13.32 -6.81
C GLY A 345 6.14 -14.81 -7.01
N PHE A 346 5.54 -15.46 -8.00
CA PHE A 346 5.81 -16.86 -8.33
C PHE A 346 7.16 -17.04 -9.03
N GLY A 347 7.60 -16.07 -9.83
CA GLY A 347 8.93 -16.04 -10.43
C GLY A 347 10.03 -15.96 -9.37
N GLU A 348 9.82 -15.14 -8.34
CA GLU A 348 10.70 -15.09 -7.17
C GLU A 348 10.79 -16.44 -6.46
N ASP A 349 9.66 -17.17 -6.34
CA ASP A 349 9.65 -18.52 -5.77
C ASP A 349 10.47 -19.49 -6.64
N ILE A 350 10.29 -19.48 -7.96
CA ILE A 350 11.07 -20.34 -8.87
C ILE A 350 12.56 -19.98 -8.83
N TYR A 351 12.90 -18.68 -8.83
CA TYR A 351 14.27 -18.21 -8.66
C TYR A 351 14.90 -18.74 -7.38
N ARG A 352 14.17 -18.73 -6.27
CA ARG A 352 14.66 -19.18 -4.96
C ARG A 352 14.80 -20.70 -4.85
N TYR A 353 13.84 -21.47 -5.37
CA TYR A 353 13.83 -22.93 -5.23
C TYR A 353 14.59 -23.65 -6.36
N HIS A 354 14.54 -23.12 -7.58
CA HIS A 354 15.08 -23.74 -8.79
C HIS A 354 15.85 -22.72 -9.67
N PRO A 355 16.97 -22.14 -9.18
CA PRO A 355 17.68 -21.04 -9.87
C PRO A 355 18.19 -21.41 -11.27
N LYS A 356 18.47 -22.70 -11.53
CA LYS A 356 18.86 -23.17 -12.87
C LYS A 356 17.71 -23.09 -13.87
N VAL A 357 16.53 -23.53 -13.45
CA VAL A 357 15.31 -23.43 -14.27
C VAL A 357 14.96 -21.97 -14.48
N TRP A 358 15.03 -21.14 -13.43
CA TRP A 358 14.84 -19.70 -13.56
C TRP A 358 15.75 -19.06 -14.61
N ALA A 359 17.03 -19.45 -14.67
CA ALA A 359 17.98 -18.91 -15.63
C ALA A 359 17.58 -19.16 -17.10
N GLU A 360 16.79 -20.20 -17.37
CA GLU A 360 16.25 -20.53 -18.69
C GLU A 360 14.94 -19.77 -19.00
N LEU A 361 14.14 -19.44 -17.97
CA LEU A 361 12.81 -18.83 -18.12
C LEU A 361 12.80 -17.30 -18.02
N LYS A 362 13.81 -16.71 -17.39
CA LYS A 362 13.81 -15.29 -16.98
C LYS A 362 13.61 -14.29 -18.13
N ASP A 363 14.10 -14.62 -19.33
CA ASP A 363 14.12 -13.68 -20.46
C ASP A 363 12.71 -13.56 -21.08
N ASP A 364 11.90 -14.62 -20.99
CA ASP A 364 10.52 -14.70 -21.47
C ASP A 364 9.52 -14.99 -20.32
N TRP A 365 9.83 -14.50 -19.11
CA TRP A 365 9.08 -14.87 -17.90
C TRP A 365 7.57 -14.57 -18.01
N GLN A 366 7.18 -13.53 -18.72
CA GLN A 366 5.76 -13.16 -18.90
C GLN A 366 4.97 -14.28 -19.61
N GLU A 367 5.54 -14.88 -20.65
CA GLU A 367 4.91 -15.99 -21.38
C GLU A 367 4.82 -17.26 -20.52
N HIS A 368 5.88 -17.52 -19.75
CA HIS A 368 5.90 -18.65 -18.80
C HIS A 368 4.91 -18.44 -17.66
N PHE A 369 4.81 -17.23 -17.11
CA PHE A 369 3.85 -16.88 -16.07
C PHE A 369 2.40 -17.04 -16.58
N ALA A 370 2.10 -16.61 -17.80
CA ALA A 370 0.76 -16.73 -18.39
C ALA A 370 0.25 -18.18 -18.45
N ASN A 371 1.16 -19.15 -18.56
CA ASN A 371 0.86 -20.57 -18.64
C ASN A 371 1.22 -21.36 -17.36
N LEU A 372 1.66 -20.68 -16.30
CA LEU A 372 2.13 -21.32 -15.07
C LEU A 372 0.97 -22.05 -14.36
N GLU A 373 1.21 -23.30 -14.00
CA GLU A 373 0.29 -24.08 -13.17
C GLU A 373 0.41 -23.67 -11.70
N VAL A 374 -0.73 -23.39 -11.06
CA VAL A 374 -0.81 -23.03 -9.64
C VAL A 374 -1.83 -23.94 -8.97
N ASN A 375 -1.33 -24.80 -8.08
CA ASN A 375 -2.11 -25.74 -7.30
C ASN A 375 -2.39 -25.15 -5.92
N ILE A 376 -3.67 -24.95 -5.60
CA ILE A 376 -4.10 -24.29 -4.37
C ILE A 376 -4.85 -25.29 -3.49
N ASP A 377 -4.35 -25.48 -2.27
CA ASP A 377 -5.01 -26.22 -1.20
C ASP A 377 -5.38 -25.24 -0.07
N VAL A 378 -6.67 -25.11 0.21
CA VAL A 378 -7.22 -24.22 1.24
C VAL A 378 -7.84 -25.07 2.34
N GLY A 379 -7.57 -24.71 3.59
CA GLY A 379 -8.30 -25.24 4.74
C GLY A 379 -8.74 -24.12 5.66
N VAL A 380 -9.98 -24.23 6.12
CA VAL A 380 -10.59 -23.27 7.03
C VAL A 380 -11.07 -24.01 8.27
N ASN A 381 -10.86 -23.40 9.43
CA ASN A 381 -11.31 -23.91 10.72
C ASN A 381 -12.13 -22.83 11.43
N ILE A 382 -13.41 -23.10 11.69
CA ILE A 382 -14.34 -22.20 12.36
C ILE A 382 -14.29 -22.49 13.86
N THR A 383 -13.82 -21.50 14.64
CA THR A 383 -13.60 -21.69 16.08
C THR A 383 -14.67 -21.06 16.97
N GLN A 384 -15.43 -20.07 16.47
CA GLN A 384 -16.51 -19.42 17.22
C GLN A 384 -17.73 -19.16 16.33
N LEU A 385 -18.92 -19.29 16.93
CA LEU A 385 -20.22 -19.12 16.26
C LEU A 385 -20.88 -17.75 16.52
N GLY A 386 -20.18 -16.86 17.25
CA GLY A 386 -20.74 -15.60 17.76
C GLY A 386 -21.35 -15.73 19.17
N SER A 387 -21.96 -14.64 19.66
CA SER A 387 -22.60 -14.59 20.99
C SER A 387 -23.96 -15.30 21.05
N THR A 388 -24.57 -15.53 19.89
CA THR A 388 -25.79 -16.31 19.70
C THR A 388 -25.48 -17.59 18.95
N LYS A 389 -26.09 -18.71 19.36
CA LYS A 389 -25.76 -20.03 18.82
C LYS A 389 -26.28 -20.29 17.41
N ASN A 390 -27.52 -19.88 17.12
CA ASN A 390 -28.19 -20.01 15.82
C ASN A 390 -28.77 -18.66 15.39
N SER A 391 -29.16 -18.55 14.11
CA SER A 391 -29.75 -17.33 13.56
C SER A 391 -31.05 -16.96 14.30
N ILE A 392 -31.19 -15.69 14.67
CA ILE A 392 -32.41 -15.18 15.33
C ILE A 392 -33.65 -15.43 14.45
N GLN A 393 -33.50 -15.42 13.13
CA GLN A 393 -34.60 -15.64 12.18
C GLN A 393 -35.25 -17.01 12.36
N GLN A 394 -34.49 -18.04 12.73
CA GLN A 394 -35.02 -19.38 12.98
C GLN A 394 -36.01 -19.39 14.17
N TYR A 395 -35.81 -18.54 15.18
CA TYR A 395 -36.70 -18.42 16.34
C TYR A 395 -37.96 -17.58 16.09
N ILE A 396 -38.01 -16.82 14.99
CA ILE A 396 -39.15 -15.96 14.63
C ILE A 396 -40.11 -16.68 13.66
N GLN A 397 -39.65 -17.75 13.00
CA GLN A 397 -40.45 -18.54 12.05
C GLN A 397 -41.25 -19.69 12.70
N GLU A 398 -41.11 -19.89 14.02
CA GLU A 398 -41.99 -20.70 14.87
C GLU A 398 -43.06 -19.82 15.54
#